data_AF-A0A2A5RTS4-F1
#
_entry.id   AF-A0A2A5RTS4-F1
#
_cell.length_a   1.000
_cell.length_b   1.000
_cell.length_c   1.000
_cell.angle_alpha   90.00
_cell.angle_beta   90.00
_cell.angle_gamma   90.00
#
_symmetry.space_group_name_H-M   'P 1'
#
loop_
_entity.id
_entity.type
_entity.pdbx_description
1 polymer ?
#
loop_
_entity_poly.entity_id
_entity_poly.type
_entity_poly.pdbx_seq_one_letter_code
_entity_poly.pdbx_strand_id
1 'polypeptide(L)'
;MTEFDPLTTLTSRLLAEDIIKRVNDYEAIQAKLKATMRVLPYISKQQAMDELDISDGTLSNFEKHGLKRYKPKYKTSLIYYLIDDICQFVVLDN
;
A
#
# COMPACT_ATOMS: atom_id res chain seq x y z
N MET A 1 -3.60 29.79 40.86
CA MET A 1 -2.91 29.37 39.62
C MET A 1 -1.60 28.76 40.05
N THR A 2 -1.44 27.43 39.92
CA THR A 2 -0.20 26.73 40.27
C THR A 2 0.84 27.03 39.21
N GLU A 3 1.78 27.91 39.54
CA GLU A 3 2.94 28.23 38.73
C GLU A 3 3.84 26.98 38.73
N PHE A 4 3.96 26.31 37.59
CA PHE A 4 4.86 25.17 37.45
C PHE A 4 6.31 25.64 37.55
N ASP A 5 7.14 24.93 38.32
CA ASP A 5 8.57 25.21 38.44
C ASP A 5 9.22 25.26 37.04
N PRO A 6 10.04 26.27 36.73
CA PRO A 6 10.77 26.38 35.46
C PRO A 6 11.45 25.07 35.02
N LEU A 7 11.98 24.30 35.98
CA LEU A 7 12.61 23.02 35.71
C LEU A 7 11.59 21.97 35.24
N THR A 8 10.40 21.93 35.85
CA THR A 8 9.32 21.03 35.43
C THR A 8 8.79 21.37 34.04
N THR A 9 8.74 22.66 33.69
CA THR A 9 8.34 23.10 32.35
C THR A 9 9.38 22.70 31.31
N LEU A 10 10.67 22.84 31.61
CA LEU A 10 11.76 22.47 30.72
C LEU A 10 11.83 20.95 30.50
N THR A 11 11.74 20.15 31.56
CA THR A 11 11.77 18.69 31.46
C THR A 11 10.56 18.17 30.68
N SER A 12 9.37 18.73 30.91
CA SER A 12 8.16 18.40 30.14
C SER A 12 8.35 18.65 28.64
N ARG A 13 8.99 19.77 28.28
CA ARG A 13 9.28 20.12 26.89
C ARG A 13 10.28 19.17 26.24
N LEU A 14 11.37 18.85 26.93
CA LEU A 14 12.39 17.91 26.43
C LEU A 14 11.82 16.51 26.21
N LEU A 15 10.96 16.05 27.13
CA LEU A 15 10.26 14.77 26.98
C LEU A 15 9.30 14.79 25.80
N ALA A 16 8.54 15.87 25.61
CA ALA A 16 7.66 16.01 24.45
C ALA A 16 8.44 15.99 23.13
N GLU A 17 9.58 16.68 23.07
CA GLU A 17 10.46 16.69 21.88
C GLU A 17 11.04 15.30 21.58
N ASP A 18 11.49 14.54 22.60
CA ASP A 18 11.97 13.16 22.41
C ASP A 18 10.87 12.20 21.93
N ILE A 19 9.66 12.33 22.48
CA ILE A 19 8.52 11.51 22.07
C ILE A 19 8.15 11.81 20.61
N ILE A 20 8.05 13.09 20.23
CA ILE A 20 7.74 13.50 18.85
C ILE A 20 8.78 12.92 17.90
N LYS A 21 10.07 13.01 18.24
CA LYS A 21 11.15 12.45 17.43
C LYS A 21 10.99 10.94 17.25
N ARG A 22 10.75 10.19 18.33
CA ARG A 22 10.56 8.74 18.27
C ARG A 22 9.35 8.32 17.44
N VAL A 23 8.24 9.05 17.54
CA VAL A 23 7.03 8.79 16.75
C VAL A 23 7.33 9.03 15.27
N ASN A 24 7.98 10.14 14.93
CA ASN A 24 8.36 10.44 13.54
C ASN A 24 9.31 9.39 12.96
N ASP A 25 10.30 8.94 13.73
CA ASP A 25 11.23 7.89 13.32
C ASP A 25 10.51 6.55 13.10
N TYR A 26 9.57 6.20 13.98
CA TYR A 26 8.74 5.01 13.83
C TYR A 26 7.86 5.07 12.59
N GLU A 27 7.19 6.19 12.33
CA GLU A 27 6.37 6.39 11.13
C GLU A 27 7.21 6.30 9.86
N ALA A 28 8.41 6.89 9.85
CA ALA A 28 9.32 6.81 8.71
C ALA A 28 9.77 5.36 8.43
N ILE A 29 10.03 4.57 9.47
CA ILE A 29 10.37 3.14 9.34
C ILE A 29 9.15 2.35 8.85
N GLN A 30 7.96 2.60 9.39
CA GLN A 30 6.72 1.97 8.92
C GLN A 30 6.43 2.27 7.44
N ALA A 31 6.59 3.52 7.02
CA ALA A 31 6.40 3.93 5.62
C ALA A 31 7.38 3.21 4.69
N LYS A 32 8.66 3.11 5.09
CA LYS A 32 9.67 2.35 4.35
C LYS A 32 9.33 0.86 4.30
N LEU A 33 8.90 0.27 5.40
CA LEU A 33 8.50 -1.14 5.45
C LEU A 33 7.27 -1.41 4.59
N LYS A 34 6.25 -0.55 4.59
CA LYS A 34 5.09 -0.67 3.68
C LYS A 34 5.49 -0.54 2.21
N ALA A 35 6.45 0.33 1.89
CA ALA A 35 6.97 0.47 0.54
C ALA A 35 7.84 -0.73 0.10
N THR A 36 8.55 -1.36 1.05
CA THR A 36 9.47 -2.48 0.78
C THR A 36 8.78 -3.84 0.85
N MET A 37 7.74 -3.96 1.67
CA MET A 37 6.79 -5.07 1.72
C MET A 37 5.82 -4.93 0.54
N ARG A 38 6.36 -4.85 -0.68
CA ARG A 38 5.61 -5.27 -1.87
C ARG A 38 5.31 -6.75 -1.66
N VAL A 39 4.18 -7.01 -0.98
CA VAL A 39 3.40 -8.24 -1.08
C VAL A 39 3.50 -8.63 -2.54
N LEU A 40 3.99 -9.84 -2.82
CA LEU A 40 4.12 -10.40 -4.17
C LEU A 40 3.03 -9.79 -5.04
N PRO A 41 3.37 -8.94 -6.02
CA PRO A 41 2.42 -7.99 -6.61
C PRO A 41 1.45 -8.70 -7.55
N TYR A 42 1.10 -9.95 -7.27
CA TYR A 42 0.25 -10.81 -8.04
C TYR A 42 -1.11 -10.92 -7.37
N ILE A 43 -2.15 -10.57 -8.12
CA ILE A 43 -3.54 -10.78 -7.73
C ILE A 43 -4.15 -11.82 -8.67
N SER A 44 -4.97 -12.71 -8.14
CA SER A 44 -5.70 -13.66 -8.99
C SER A 44 -6.81 -12.96 -9.76
N LYS A 45 -7.24 -13.54 -10.88
CA LYS A 45 -8.37 -13.01 -11.67
C LYS A 45 -9.62 -12.74 -10.84
N GLN A 46 -9.98 -13.67 -9.96
CA GLN A 46 -11.18 -13.56 -9.12
C GLN A 46 -11.04 -12.41 -8.13
N GLN A 47 -9.91 -12.34 -7.41
CA GLN A 47 -9.66 -11.26 -6.47
C GLN A 47 -9.62 -9.89 -7.16
N ALA A 48 -9.05 -9.78 -8.36
CA ALA A 48 -9.04 -8.53 -9.10
C ALA A 48 -10.46 -8.07 -9.48
N MET A 49 -11.36 -9.02 -9.79
CA MET A 49 -12.76 -8.71 -10.07
C MET A 49 -13.50 -8.28 -8.79
N ASP A 50 -13.27 -8.98 -7.68
CA ASP A 50 -13.93 -8.70 -6.40
C ASP A 50 -13.45 -7.37 -5.77
N GLU A 51 -12.15 -7.07 -5.82
CA GLU A 51 -11.57 -5.86 -5.22
C GLU A 51 -11.85 -4.59 -6.02
N LEU A 52 -11.91 -4.69 -7.35
CA LEU A 52 -12.19 -3.55 -8.23
C LEU A 52 -13.67 -3.42 -8.61
N ASP A 53 -14.51 -4.36 -8.19
CA ASP A 53 -15.93 -4.47 -8.58
C ASP A 53 -16.14 -4.39 -10.10
N ILE A 54 -15.29 -5.08 -10.87
CA ILE A 54 -15.31 -5.08 -12.33
C ILE A 54 -15.80 -6.41 -12.91
N SER A 55 -16.55 -6.30 -14.01
CA SER A 55 -16.98 -7.48 -14.76
C SER A 55 -15.81 -8.17 -15.48
N ASP A 56 -15.98 -9.47 -15.77
CA ASP A 56 -15.03 -10.24 -16.57
C ASP A 56 -14.78 -9.62 -17.96
N GLY A 57 -15.80 -8.95 -18.52
CA GLY A 57 -15.71 -8.24 -19.79
C GLY A 57 -14.75 -7.06 -19.73
N THR A 58 -14.75 -6.32 -18.63
CA THR A 58 -13.84 -5.20 -18.39
C THR A 58 -12.40 -5.69 -18.29
N LEU A 59 -12.17 -6.76 -17.52
CA LEU A 59 -10.84 -7.36 -17.40
C LEU A 59 -10.35 -7.93 -18.74
N SER A 60 -11.23 -8.58 -19.50
CA SER A 60 -10.94 -9.03 -20.88
C SER A 60 -10.60 -7.86 -21.81
N ASN A 61 -11.18 -6.68 -21.58
CA ASN A 61 -10.83 -5.49 -22.33
C ASN A 61 -9.42 -5.01 -21.98
N PHE A 62 -9.04 -5.00 -20.70
CA PHE A 62 -7.66 -4.66 -20.28
C PHE A 62 -6.63 -5.60 -20.90
N GLU A 63 -6.92 -6.89 -20.98
CA GLU A 63 -6.05 -7.88 -21.64
C GLU A 63 -5.86 -7.58 -23.13
N LYS A 64 -6.91 -7.14 -23.83
CA LYS A 64 -6.81 -6.70 -25.23
C LYS A 64 -5.98 -5.42 -25.37
N HIS A 65 -6.02 -4.55 -24.37
CA HIS A 65 -5.28 -3.28 -24.34
C HIS A 65 -3.86 -3.42 -23.78
N GLY A 66 -3.42 -4.65 -23.45
CA GLY A 66 -2.01 -4.94 -23.13
C GLY A 66 -1.76 -5.44 -21.70
N LEU A 67 -2.79 -5.72 -20.90
CA LEU A 67 -2.62 -6.31 -19.56
C LEU A 67 -1.97 -7.70 -19.66
N LYS A 68 -0.83 -7.90 -18.98
CA LYS A 68 -0.07 -9.15 -19.04
C LYS A 68 -0.66 -10.20 -18.11
N ARG A 69 -0.97 -11.37 -18.68
CA ARG A 69 -1.35 -12.56 -17.92
C ARG A 69 -0.11 -13.28 -17.40
N TYR A 70 -0.01 -13.45 -16.10
CA TYR A 70 0.99 -14.29 -15.47
C TYR A 70 0.43 -15.67 -15.18
N LYS A 71 0.95 -16.68 -15.88
CA LYS A 71 0.61 -18.08 -15.66
C LYS A 71 1.76 -18.79 -14.94
N PRO A 72 1.52 -19.44 -13.79
CA PRO A 72 2.53 -20.27 -13.15
C PRO A 72 2.99 -21.42 -14.06
N LYS A 73 4.26 -21.83 -13.96
CA LYS A 73 4.86 -22.87 -14.83
C LYS A 73 4.29 -24.28 -14.63
N TYR A 74 3.46 -24.51 -13.63
CA TYR A 74 2.80 -25.80 -13.38
C TYR A 74 1.45 -25.90 -14.11
N LYS A 75 0.89 -27.12 -14.24
CA LYS A 75 -0.40 -27.35 -14.92
C LYS A 75 -1.55 -26.77 -14.10
N THR A 76 -1.83 -25.48 -14.30
CA THR A 76 -2.96 -24.77 -13.68
C THR A 76 -3.71 -23.95 -14.72
N SER A 77 -5.00 -23.73 -14.47
CA SER A 77 -5.85 -22.78 -15.21
C SER A 77 -5.88 -21.40 -14.53
N LEU A 78 -5.20 -21.24 -13.39
CA LEU A 78 -5.16 -19.99 -12.64
C LEU A 78 -4.34 -18.93 -13.39
N ILE A 79 -4.96 -17.77 -13.53
CA ILE A 79 -4.36 -16.57 -14.13
C ILE A 79 -4.17 -15.55 -13.02
N TYR A 80 -2.97 -14.99 -12.99
CA TYR A 80 -2.59 -13.91 -12.10
C TYR A 80 -2.22 -12.69 -12.92
N TYR A 81 -2.33 -11.52 -12.31
CA TYR A 81 -1.97 -10.24 -12.89
C TYR A 81 -1.09 -9.47 -11.93
N LEU A 82 -0.26 -8.57 -12.46
CA LEU A 82 0.44 -7.62 -11.62
C LEU A 82 -0.52 -6.51 -11.17
N ILE A 83 -0.55 -6.24 -9.86
CA ILE A 83 -1.36 -5.16 -9.28
C ILE A 83 -0.97 -3.82 -9.91
N ASP A 84 0.34 -3.57 -10.06
CA ASP A 84 0.86 -2.35 -10.70
C ASP A 84 0.33 -2.18 -12.13
N ASP A 85 0.28 -3.26 -12.91
CA ASP A 85 -0.20 -3.23 -14.30
C ASP A 85 -1.71 -2.99 -14.35
N ILE A 86 -2.51 -3.60 -13.47
CA ILE A 86 -3.96 -3.36 -13.40
C ILE A 86 -4.25 -1.91 -12.97
N CYS A 87 -3.51 -1.41 -11.98
CA CYS A 87 -3.69 -0.06 -11.45
C CYS A 87 -3.48 1.02 -12.54
N GLN A 88 -2.56 0.78 -13.49
CA GLN A 88 -2.37 1.66 -14.65
C GLN A 88 -3.63 1.82 -15.51
N PHE A 89 -4.49 0.79 -15.60
CA PHE A 89 -5.75 0.87 -16.35
C PHE A 89 -6.87 1.54 -15.56
N VAL A 90 -6.84 1.47 -14.23
CA VAL A 90 -7.89 2.03 -13.35
C VAL A 90 -7.65 3.53 -13.08
N VAL A 91 -6.40 3.97 -12.97
CA VAL A 91 -6.04 5.37 -12.70
C VAL A 91 -6.26 6.30 -13.91
N LEU A 92 -6.68 5.76 -15.06
CA LEU A 92 -6.93 6.54 -16.29
C LEU A 92 -8.29 7.26 -16.35
N ASP A 93 -9.06 7.27 -15.25
CA ASP A 93 -10.16 8.23 -15.09
C ASP A 93 -9.63 9.54 -14.47
N ASN A 94 -9.31 10.50 -15.34
CA ASN A 94 -9.07 11.92 -14.98
C ASN A 94 -10.39 12.62 -14.62
#